data_AF-A0A3M6U0Q7-F1
#
_entry.id   AF-A0A3M6U0Q7-F1
#
_cell.length_a   1.000
_cell.length_b   1.000
_cell.length_c   1.000
_cell.angle_alpha   90.00
_cell.angle_beta   90.00
_cell.angle_gamma   90.00
#
_symmetry.space_group_name_H-M   'P 1'
#
loop_
_entity.id
_entity.type
_entity.pdbx_description
1 polymer ?
#
loop_
_entity_poly.entity_id
_entity_poly.type
_entity_poly.pdbx_seq_one_letter_code
_entity_poly.pdbx_strand_id
1 'polypeptide(L)'
;LCFRGRKVYEPPRYMSVNEAVSQLLDVVRNRDLQGEPPAYTDDTIAVGVARVGSANQQIVCSSMKELLSHDLGPPLHSLIIPGHLHFIEKDMLRIFASNPAILDES
;
A
#
# COMPACT_ATOMS: atom_id res chain seq x y z
N LEU A 1 15.66 24.27 6.66
CA LEU A 1 16.95 24.98 6.79
C LEU A 1 17.79 24.73 5.53
N CYS A 2 17.50 25.42 4.41
CA CYS A 2 18.36 25.44 3.21
C CYS A 2 17.96 26.61 2.31
N PHE A 3 18.65 27.76 2.44
CA PHE A 3 18.44 28.98 1.64
C PHE A 3 19.75 29.59 1.12
N ARG A 4 20.83 28.80 0.95
CA ARG A 4 22.12 29.30 0.43
C ARG A 4 22.67 28.41 -0.68
N GLY A 5 22.24 28.66 -1.91
CA GLY A 5 23.04 28.57 -3.15
C GLY A 5 23.78 27.27 -3.52
N ARG A 6 23.68 26.19 -2.74
CA ARG A 6 24.28 24.89 -3.04
C ARG A 6 23.23 24.00 -3.67
N LYS A 7 23.39 23.69 -4.97
CA LYS A 7 22.65 22.62 -5.65
C LYS A 7 23.20 21.25 -5.20
N VAL A 8 23.15 20.98 -3.89
CA VAL A 8 23.38 19.62 -3.38
C VAL A 8 22.02 18.95 -3.43
N TYR A 9 21.80 18.18 -4.49
CA TYR A 9 20.64 17.30 -4.59
C TYR A 9 20.93 16.08 -3.75
N GLU A 10 20.14 15.86 -2.70
CA GLU A 10 20.15 14.58 -2.01
C GLU A 10 19.75 13.47 -2.99
N PRO A 11 20.29 12.25 -2.82
CA PRO A 11 19.88 11.13 -3.65
C PRO A 11 18.37 10.90 -3.52
N PRO A 12 17.67 10.61 -4.63
CA PRO A 12 16.23 10.39 -4.59
C PRO A 12 15.93 9.17 -3.70
N ARG A 13 15.14 9.40 -2.64
CA ARG A 13 14.64 8.37 -1.74
C ARG A 13 13.18 8.11 -2.07
N TYR A 14 12.87 6.89 -2.49
CA TYR A 14 11.50 6.46 -2.75
C TYR A 14 11.05 5.51 -1.64
N MET A 15 9.79 5.63 -1.26
CA MET A 15 9.17 4.74 -0.29
C MET A 15 8.69 3.46 -0.98
N SER A 16 8.96 2.32 -0.35
CA SER A 16 8.37 1.03 -0.73
C SER A 16 6.95 0.89 -0.17
N VAL A 17 6.16 0.00 -0.77
CA VAL A 17 4.80 -0.22 -0.25
C VAL A 17 4.84 -0.88 1.14
N ASN A 18 5.83 -1.73 1.39
CA ASN A 18 6.05 -2.40 2.67
C ASN A 18 6.31 -1.39 3.79
N GLU A 19 7.14 -0.38 3.54
CA GLU A 19 7.38 0.72 4.49
C GLU A 19 6.10 1.52 4.76
N ALA A 20 5.33 1.82 3.70
CA ALA A 20 4.07 2.55 3.84
C ALA A 20 3.05 1.78 4.71
N VAL A 21 2.89 0.47 4.46
CA VAL A 21 1.98 -0.39 5.23
C VAL A 21 2.46 -0.53 6.68
N SER A 22 3.76 -0.73 6.91
CA SER A 22 4.31 -0.81 8.27
C SER A 22 4.04 0.46 9.07
N GLN A 23 4.25 1.62 8.46
CA GLN A 23 3.98 2.91 9.10
C GLN A 23 2.50 3.09 9.43
N LEU A 24 1.61 2.67 8.53
CA LEU A 24 0.17 2.74 8.78
C LEU A 24 -0.26 1.84 9.94
N LEU A 25 0.22 0.60 10.01
CA LEU A 25 -0.09 -0.32 11.10
C LEU A 25 0.45 0.18 12.44
N ASP A 26 1.64 0.77 12.46
CA ASP A 26 2.21 1.36 13.67
C ASP A 26 1.40 2.59 14.14
N VAL A 27 0.90 3.40 13.21
CA VAL A 27 0.01 4.53 13.53
C VAL A 27 -1.33 4.04 14.10
N VAL A 28 -1.92 3.00 13.53
CA VAL A 28 -3.17 2.41 14.05
C VAL A 28 -2.94 1.90 15.47
N ARG A 29 -1.90 1.09 15.70
CA ARG A 29 -1.56 0.58 17.04
C ARG A 29 -1.40 1.70 18.07
N ASN A 30 -0.74 2.80 17.69
CA ASN A 30 -0.58 3.96 18.57
C ASN A 30 -1.92 4.67 18.87
N ARG A 31 -2.86 4.71 17.93
CA ARG A 31 -4.19 5.30 18.12
C ARG A 31 -5.13 4.40 18.93
N ASP A 32 -5.03 3.09 18.76
CA ASP A 32 -5.78 2.12 19.57
C ASP A 32 -5.43 2.27 21.06
N LEU A 33 -4.15 2.53 21.37
CA LEU A 33 -3.71 2.84 22.74
C LEU A 33 -4.30 4.16 23.29
N GLN A 34 -4.71 5.08 22.42
CA GLN A 34 -5.39 6.33 22.77
C GLN A 34 -6.90 6.17 22.89
N GLY A 35 -7.45 4.98 22.61
CA GLY A 35 -8.88 4.67 22.71
C GLY A 35 -9.70 5.06 21.47
N GLU A 36 -9.05 5.35 20.34
CA GLU A 36 -9.73 5.53 19.06
C GLU A 36 -9.97 4.18 18.38
N PRO A 37 -11.08 3.99 17.65
CA PRO A 37 -11.31 2.75 16.91
C PRO A 37 -10.31 2.62 15.74
N PRO A 38 -9.79 1.41 15.46
CA PRO A 38 -8.85 1.20 14.37
C PRO A 38 -9.54 1.48 13.04
N ALA A 39 -8.94 2.36 12.22
CA ALA A 39 -9.43 2.65 10.88
C ALA A 39 -9.18 1.49 9.90
N TYR A 40 -8.12 0.72 10.16
CA TYR A 40 -7.68 -0.41 9.34
C TYR A 40 -7.06 -1.47 10.25
N THR A 41 -7.13 -2.73 9.84
CA THR A 41 -6.55 -3.89 10.53
C THR A 41 -5.58 -4.62 9.62
N ASP A 42 -4.83 -5.58 10.17
CA ASP A 42 -3.90 -6.43 9.39
C ASP A 42 -4.59 -7.16 8.22
N ASP A 43 -5.88 -7.46 8.38
CA ASP A 43 -6.71 -8.16 7.40
C ASP A 43 -7.40 -7.22 6.40
N THR A 44 -7.23 -5.90 6.53
CA THR A 44 -7.81 -4.94 5.58
C THR A 44 -7.17 -5.11 4.20
N ILE A 45 -8.01 -5.08 3.16
CA ILE A 45 -7.58 -5.17 1.77
C ILE A 45 -6.75 -3.95 1.41
N ALA A 46 -5.61 -4.17 0.75
CA ALA A 46 -4.74 -3.14 0.22
C ALA A 46 -4.24 -3.54 -1.17
N VAL A 47 -4.04 -2.53 -2.02
CA VAL A 47 -3.54 -2.73 -3.39
C VAL A 47 -2.22 -1.99 -3.54
N GLY A 48 -1.16 -2.77 -3.78
CA GLY A 48 0.17 -2.28 -4.09
C GLY A 48 0.34 -2.22 -5.60
N VAL A 49 0.77 -1.05 -6.09
CA VAL A 49 0.96 -0.82 -7.52
C VAL A 49 2.36 -0.27 -7.76
N ALA A 50 3.05 -0.81 -8.75
CA ALA A 50 4.39 -0.37 -9.15
C ALA A 50 4.48 -0.13 -10.65
N ARG A 51 5.15 0.97 -11.02
CA ARG A 51 5.54 1.30 -12.40
C ARG A 51 4.35 1.24 -13.40
N VAL A 52 3.21 1.83 -13.04
CA VAL A 52 2.03 1.92 -13.91
C VAL A 52 2.42 2.52 -15.26
N GLY A 53 2.04 1.86 -16.36
CA GLY A 53 2.36 2.31 -17.72
C GLY A 53 3.73 1.88 -18.24
N SER A 54 4.52 1.14 -17.46
CA SER A 54 5.73 0.47 -17.93
C SER A 54 5.43 -0.97 -18.38
N ALA A 55 6.32 -1.54 -19.22
CA ALA A 55 6.25 -2.97 -19.58
C ALA A 55 6.37 -3.89 -18.35
N ASN A 56 7.01 -3.42 -17.29
CA ASN A 56 7.21 -4.16 -16.03
C ASN A 56 6.26 -3.68 -14.93
N GLN A 57 5.02 -3.30 -15.25
CA GLN A 57 4.02 -2.92 -14.25
C GLN A 57 3.71 -4.11 -13.33
N GLN A 58 3.56 -3.83 -12.03
CA GLN A 58 3.11 -4.83 -11.05
C GLN A 58 1.93 -4.28 -10.27
N ILE A 59 0.86 -5.07 -10.19
CA ILE A 59 -0.35 -4.77 -9.41
C ILE A 59 -0.59 -5.99 -8.56
N VAL A 60 -0.65 -5.80 -7.25
CA VAL A 60 -0.89 -6.86 -6.27
C VAL A 60 -1.98 -6.38 -5.33
N CYS A 61 -3.06 -7.16 -5.25
CA CYS A 61 -4.12 -6.98 -4.27
C CYS A 61 -3.99 -8.07 -3.20
N SER A 62 -3.82 -7.68 -1.94
CA SER A 62 -3.67 -8.61 -0.82
C SER A 62 -4.13 -7.96 0.48
N SER A 63 -4.14 -8.73 1.58
CA SER A 63 -4.27 -8.12 2.91
C SER A 63 -3.02 -7.29 3.24
N MET A 64 -3.14 -6.31 4.14
CA MET A 64 -1.98 -5.53 4.60
C MET A 64 -0.85 -6.43 5.13
N LYS A 65 -1.21 -7.49 5.85
CA LYS A 65 -0.25 -8.46 6.38
C LYS A 65 0.56 -9.14 5.28
N GLU A 66 -0.08 -9.61 4.22
CA GLU A 66 0.62 -10.22 3.08
C GLU A 66 1.46 -9.18 2.34
N LEU A 67 0.96 -7.96 2.23
CA LEU A 67 1.59 -6.88 1.49
C LEU A 67 2.91 -6.42 2.13
N LEU A 68 3.06 -6.55 3.45
CA LEU A 68 4.33 -6.34 4.15
C LEU A 68 5.46 -7.29 3.69
N SER A 69 5.11 -8.48 3.23
CA SER A 69 6.06 -9.50 2.78
C SER A 69 6.26 -9.51 1.27
N HIS A 70 5.40 -8.84 0.50
CA HIS A 70 5.47 -8.79 -0.95
C HIS A 70 6.44 -7.70 -1.40
N ASP A 71 7.40 -8.06 -2.24
CA ASP A 71 8.26 -7.07 -2.91
C ASP A 71 7.72 -6.76 -4.31
N LEU A 72 7.45 -5.48 -4.56
CA LEU A 72 6.97 -4.95 -5.84
C LEU A 72 8.14 -4.50 -6.75
N GLY A 73 9.38 -4.69 -6.28
CA GLY A 73 10.60 -4.45 -7.02
C GLY A 73 11.02 -2.97 -7.02
N PRO A 74 11.57 -2.44 -8.13
CA PRO A 74 12.07 -1.07 -8.16
C PRO A 74 10.93 -0.02 -8.16
N PRO A 75 11.20 1.20 -7.63
CA PRO A 75 10.23 2.30 -7.62
C PRO A 75 9.82 2.72 -9.05
N LEU A 76 8.70 3.40 -9.25
CA LEU A 76 7.79 4.06 -8.30
C LEU A 76 6.70 3.13 -7.78
N HIS A 77 6.37 3.32 -6.50
CA HIS A 77 5.34 2.55 -5.78
C HIS A 77 4.16 3.44 -5.38
N SER A 78 2.97 2.85 -5.39
CA SER A 78 1.73 3.45 -4.92
C SER A 78 0.96 2.42 -4.10
N LEU A 79 0.41 2.85 -2.97
CA LEU A 79 -0.49 2.08 -2.12
C LEU A 79 -1.90 2.63 -2.25
N ILE A 80 -2.89 1.76 -2.42
CA ILE A 80 -4.30 2.11 -2.49
C ILE A 80 -5.03 1.28 -1.43
N ILE A 81 -5.77 1.95 -0.56
CA ILE A 81 -6.67 1.30 0.41
C ILE A 81 -8.09 1.53 -0.10
N PRO A 82 -8.75 0.50 -0.66
CA PRO A 82 -10.13 0.61 -1.10
C PRO A 82 -11.06 0.78 0.09
N GLY A 83 -12.14 1.54 -0.12
CA GLY A 83 -13.26 1.60 0.81
C GLY A 83 -14.35 0.61 0.37
N HIS A 84 -15.57 1.11 0.21
CA HIS A 84 -16.65 0.31 -0.36
C HIS A 84 -16.43 0.10 -1.87
N LEU A 85 -16.24 -1.15 -2.28
CA LEU A 85 -16.02 -1.52 -3.67
C LEU A 85 -17.32 -1.99 -4.32
N HIS A 86 -17.58 -1.49 -5.51
CA HIS A 86 -18.67 -1.99 -6.35
C HIS A 86 -18.31 -3.36 -6.95
N PHE A 87 -19.30 -4.15 -7.37
CA PHE A 87 -19.08 -5.52 -7.85
C PHE A 87 -18.07 -5.61 -9.00
N ILE A 88 -18.10 -4.64 -9.93
CA ILE A 88 -17.18 -4.56 -11.07
C ILE A 88 -15.74 -4.31 -10.61
N GLU A 89 -15.56 -3.46 -9.61
CA GLU A 89 -14.22 -3.15 -9.07
C GLU A 89 -13.64 -4.38 -8.37
N LYS A 90 -14.47 -5.11 -7.61
CA LYS A 90 -14.09 -6.39 -7.01
C LYS A 90 -13.67 -7.39 -8.09
N ASP A 91 -14.43 -7.52 -9.18
CA ASP A 91 -14.09 -8.42 -10.28
C ASP A 91 -12.77 -8.06 -10.96
N MET A 92 -12.49 -6.77 -11.14
CA MET A 92 -11.19 -6.32 -11.67
C MET A 92 -10.05 -6.62 -10.71
N LEU A 93 -10.23 -6.38 -9.40
CA LEU A 93 -9.22 -6.64 -8.39
C LEU A 93 -8.94 -8.13 -8.21
N ARG A 94 -9.93 -9.01 -8.42
CA ARG A 94 -9.74 -10.48 -8.39
C ARG A 94 -8.68 -10.96 -9.36
N ILE A 95 -8.49 -10.28 -10.50
CA ILE A 95 -7.48 -10.64 -11.50
C ILE A 95 -6.06 -10.45 -10.95
N PHE A 96 -5.87 -9.50 -10.03
CA PHE A 96 -4.58 -9.13 -9.45
C PHE A 96 -4.44 -9.56 -7.98
N ALA A 97 -5.42 -10.29 -7.45
CA ALA A 97 -5.44 -10.73 -6.06
C ALA A 97 -4.50 -11.93 -5.87
N SER A 98 -3.61 -11.85 -4.88
CA SER A 98 -2.81 -13.01 -4.45
C SER A 98 -3.72 -14.13 -3.92
N ASN A 99 -4.82 -13.75 -3.27
CA ASN A 99 -5.85 -14.67 -2.81
C ASN A 99 -7.24 -14.11 -3.17
N PRO A 100 -8.03 -14.74 -4.05
CA PRO A 100 -9.33 -14.19 -4.44
C PRO A 100 -10.36 -14.18 -3.29
N ALA A 101 -10.16 -15.00 -2.25
CA ALA A 101 -11.08 -15.10 -1.12
C ALA A 101 -11.11 -13.84 -0.23
N ILE A 102 -10.07 -13.01 -0.24
CA ILE A 102 -10.02 -11.80 0.59
C ILE A 102 -11.00 -10.71 0.14
N LEU A 103 -11.53 -10.79 -1.09
CA LEU A 103 -12.45 -9.79 -1.65
C LEU A 103 -13.93 -10.06 -1.34
N ASP A 104 -14.24 -11.27 -0.86
CA ASP A 104 -15.60 -11.72 -0.55
C ASP A 104 -16.00 -11.44 0.92
N GLU A 105 -15.02 -11.21 1.79
CA GLU A 105 -15.18 -10.95 3.24
C GLU A 105 -15.43 -9.45 3.56
N SER A 106 -15.83 -8.63 2.58
CA SER A 106 -16.08 -7.18 2.74
C SER A 106 -17.47 -6.74 2.30
#